data_AF-A0A350ML97-F1
#
_entry.id   AF-A0A350ML97-F1
#
_cell.length_a   1.000
_cell.length_b   1.000
_cell.length_c   1.000
_cell.angle_alpha   90.00
_cell.angle_beta   90.00
_cell.angle_gamma   90.00
#
_symmetry.space_group_name_H-M   'P 1'
#
loop_
_entity.id
_entity.type
_entity.pdbx_description
1 polymer ?
#
loop_
_entity_poly.entity_id
_entity_poly.type
_entity_poly.pdbx_seq_one_letter_code
_entity_poly.pdbx_strand_id
1 'polypeptide(L)'
;MNSFLQPIVGIVFLQGLLKREEQKNRRAIDMPNRADRVTTYRQAFMGVLGIPFDEKLQNLVKRLEKEGHTEKGISFSVWRSRDKLNAFCKDKRFMSILENEINKWSWKKDDPRWTEYWKRKNEALKALRIRKEIDIASIVKPDAVKENDVLNIISVNPKGYIYFIQGLCGGAIKIGFSVNPEKRLKALQTGYPDTLTILLMIPGNESSERIVHKTLETARLKGEWFRPDDFVIEKIKEWKSGLSRIGGE
;
A
#
# COMPACT_ATOMS: atom_id res chain seq x y z
N MET A 1 -8.63 30.43 40.67
CA MET A 1 -9.20 30.07 39.35
C MET A 1 -8.06 30.04 38.35
N ASN A 2 -7.38 28.90 38.26
CA ASN A 2 -6.16 28.75 37.46
C ASN A 2 -6.43 27.98 36.17
N SER A 3 -6.05 28.61 35.06
CA SER A 3 -5.26 28.03 33.96
C SER A 3 -5.62 26.64 33.44
N PHE A 4 -6.35 26.56 32.33
CA PHE A 4 -6.24 25.47 31.35
C PHE A 4 -6.48 26.01 29.93
N LEU A 5 -5.63 26.94 29.50
CA LEU A 5 -5.35 27.17 28.09
C LEU A 5 -4.03 26.46 27.80
N GLN A 6 -4.04 25.52 26.84
CA GLN A 6 -2.94 25.02 25.99
C GLN A 6 -3.02 23.48 25.80
N PRO A 7 -3.51 23.01 24.63
CA PRO A 7 -2.81 21.93 23.93
C PRO A 7 -2.60 22.19 22.42
N ILE A 8 -2.95 23.38 21.91
CA ILE A 8 -2.95 23.65 20.46
C ILE A 8 -1.53 23.86 19.90
N VAL A 9 -0.58 24.33 20.72
CA VAL A 9 0.80 24.64 20.26
C VAL A 9 1.63 23.38 19.99
N GLY A 10 1.36 22.27 20.69
CA GLY A 10 2.11 21.01 20.52
C GLY A 10 1.80 20.27 19.20
N ILE A 11 0.55 20.34 18.73
CA ILE A 11 0.12 19.66 17.49
C ILE A 11 0.72 20.34 16.25
N VAL A 12 0.77 21.67 16.23
CA VAL A 12 1.35 22.44 15.12
C VAL A 12 2.88 22.23 15.04
N PHE A 13 3.55 22.13 16.19
CA PHE A 13 4.99 21.86 16.25
C PHE A 13 5.34 20.45 15.75
N LEU A 14 4.56 19.44 16.15
CA LEU A 14 4.70 18.06 15.67
C LEU A 14 4.40 17.93 14.16
N GLN A 15 3.37 18.61 13.66
CA GLN A 15 3.08 18.66 12.21
C GLN A 15 4.23 19.32 11.42
N GLY A 16 4.87 20.34 11.98
CA GLY A 16 6.04 21.01 11.39
C GLY A 16 7.29 20.14 11.37
N LEU A 17 7.57 19.40 12.45
CA LEU A 17 8.68 18.46 12.52
C LEU A 17 8.48 17.28 11.55
N LEU A 18 7.26 16.75 11.48
CA LEU A 18 6.87 15.66 10.59
C LEU A 18 6.99 16.05 9.11
N LYS A 19 6.57 17.25 8.71
CA LYS A 19 6.77 17.74 7.33
C LYS A 19 8.25 17.83 6.93
N ARG A 20 9.12 18.20 7.87
CA ARG A 20 10.58 18.28 7.63
C ARG A 20 11.21 16.89 7.49
N GLU A 21 10.80 15.92 8.29
CA GLU A 21 11.22 14.52 8.11
C GLU A 21 10.67 13.91 6.81
N GLU A 22 9.41 14.21 6.47
CA GLU A 22 8.77 13.73 5.25
C GLU A 22 9.47 14.26 3.99
N GLN A 23 9.88 15.53 3.96
CA GLN A 23 10.70 16.09 2.88
C GLN A 23 12.09 15.44 2.80
N LYS A 24 12.72 15.14 3.94
CA LYS A 24 14.00 14.40 3.99
C LYS A 24 13.83 12.97 3.46
N ASN A 25 12.72 12.31 3.76
CA ASN A 25 12.46 10.92 3.37
C ASN A 25 11.99 10.81 1.91
N ARG A 26 11.22 11.78 1.39
CA ARG A 26 10.84 11.86 -0.04
C ARG A 26 12.06 11.95 -0.96
N ARG A 27 13.11 12.66 -0.56
CA ARG A 27 14.39 12.68 -1.30
C ARG A 27 15.12 11.34 -1.28
N ALA A 28 14.83 10.47 -0.30
CA ALA A 28 15.48 9.17 -0.15
C ALA A 28 14.78 8.03 -0.91
N ILE A 29 13.53 8.22 -1.35
CA ILE A 29 12.71 7.19 -2.01
C ILE A 29 12.21 7.72 -3.36
N ASP A 30 13.16 8.11 -4.21
CA ASP A 30 12.88 8.62 -5.56
C ASP A 30 12.74 7.45 -6.54
N MET A 31 11.76 6.57 -6.29
CA MET A 31 11.43 5.48 -7.21
C MET A 31 10.27 5.89 -8.13
N PRO A 32 10.42 5.75 -9.46
CA PRO A 32 9.35 6.07 -10.40
C PRO A 32 8.08 5.23 -10.15
N ASN A 33 6.93 5.82 -10.46
CA ASN A 33 5.63 5.14 -10.39
C ASN A 33 5.68 3.82 -11.20
N ARG A 34 4.89 2.81 -10.84
CA ARG A 34 4.96 1.46 -11.43
C ARG A 34 4.77 1.46 -12.95
N ALA A 35 3.99 2.41 -13.47
CA ALA A 35 3.77 2.63 -14.90
C ALA A 35 4.98 3.27 -15.62
N ASP A 36 5.81 4.04 -14.92
CA ASP A 36 6.94 4.80 -15.50
C ASP A 36 8.29 4.11 -15.32
N ARG A 37 8.30 2.83 -14.90
CA ARG A 37 9.56 2.12 -14.64
C ARG A 37 10.24 1.74 -15.93
N VAL A 38 11.40 2.33 -16.15
CA VAL A 38 12.33 1.94 -17.20
C VAL A 38 13.11 0.72 -16.71
N THR A 39 12.74 -0.46 -17.20
CA THR A 39 13.28 -1.74 -16.70
C THR A 39 14.08 -2.53 -17.72
N THR A 40 14.07 -2.11 -18.98
CA THR A 40 14.75 -2.79 -20.08
C THR A 40 15.74 -1.86 -20.78
N TYR A 41 16.78 -2.43 -21.39
CA TYR A 41 17.75 -1.66 -22.18
C TYR A 41 17.08 -0.88 -23.32
N ARG A 42 16.08 -1.49 -23.97
CA ARG A 42 15.32 -0.83 -25.03
C ARG A 42 14.62 0.43 -24.53
N GLN A 43 13.92 0.33 -23.40
CA GLN A 43 13.26 1.50 -22.81
C GLN A 43 14.28 2.56 -22.38
N ALA A 44 15.40 2.14 -21.79
CA ALA A 44 16.43 3.06 -21.30
C ALA A 44 17.14 3.81 -22.42
N PHE A 45 17.75 3.09 -23.36
CA PHE A 45 18.59 3.72 -24.38
C PHE A 45 17.76 4.29 -25.52
N MET A 46 16.79 3.54 -26.06
CA MET A 46 15.98 4.01 -27.18
C MET A 46 14.81 4.89 -26.71
N GLY A 47 14.18 4.55 -25.58
CA GLY A 47 13.02 5.29 -25.07
C GLY A 47 13.39 6.58 -24.34
N VAL A 48 14.36 6.53 -23.42
CA VAL A 48 14.71 7.70 -22.58
C VAL A 48 15.76 8.59 -23.25
N LEU A 49 16.85 7.99 -23.77
CA LEU A 49 17.94 8.77 -24.38
C LEU A 49 17.77 8.96 -25.90
N GLY A 50 16.86 8.23 -26.54
CA GLY A 50 16.67 8.30 -27.99
C GLY A 50 17.86 7.80 -28.80
N ILE A 51 18.75 6.98 -28.21
CA ILE A 51 19.95 6.47 -28.87
C ILE A 51 19.79 5.00 -29.26
N PRO A 52 20.36 4.56 -30.40
CA PRO A 52 20.32 3.15 -30.79
C PRO A 52 21.13 2.31 -29.81
N PHE A 53 20.62 1.12 -29.49
CA PHE A 53 21.32 0.16 -28.63
C PHE A 53 22.37 -0.64 -29.44
N ASP A 54 23.41 0.06 -29.84
CA ASP A 54 24.48 -0.40 -30.73
C ASP A 54 25.46 -1.38 -30.06
N GLU A 55 26.42 -1.89 -30.84
CA GLU A 55 27.40 -2.86 -30.37
C GLU A 55 28.26 -2.32 -29.20
N LYS A 56 28.57 -1.01 -29.20
CA LYS A 56 29.34 -0.38 -28.12
C LYS A 56 28.59 -0.42 -26.80
N LEU A 57 27.30 -0.06 -26.82
CA LEU A 57 26.44 -0.15 -25.64
C LEU A 57 26.22 -1.60 -25.19
N GLN A 58 26.04 -2.52 -26.14
CA GLN A 58 25.91 -3.95 -25.84
C GLN A 58 27.14 -4.50 -25.13
N ASN A 59 28.34 -4.13 -25.60
CA ASN A 59 29.59 -4.55 -24.98
C ASN A 59 29.77 -3.95 -23.57
N LEU A 60 29.39 -2.68 -23.38
CA LEU A 60 29.38 -2.05 -22.05
C LEU A 60 28.45 -2.79 -21.09
N VAL A 61 27.18 -3.00 -21.45
CA VAL A 61 26.23 -3.62 -20.52
C VAL A 61 26.58 -5.08 -20.23
N LYS A 62 27.07 -5.84 -21.24
CA LYS A 62 27.53 -7.22 -21.03
C LYS A 62 28.68 -7.28 -20.01
N ARG A 63 29.59 -6.32 -20.04
CA ARG A 63 30.66 -6.24 -19.02
C ARG A 63 30.09 -5.93 -17.64
N LEU A 64 29.21 -4.93 -17.54
CA LEU A 64 28.59 -4.56 -16.26
C LEU A 64 27.74 -5.69 -15.67
N GLU A 65 27.04 -6.47 -16.50
CA GLU A 65 26.30 -7.65 -16.06
C GLU A 65 27.23 -8.72 -15.47
N LYS A 66 28.40 -8.97 -16.08
CA LYS A 66 29.42 -9.86 -15.52
C LYS A 66 29.95 -9.36 -14.19
N GLU A 67 30.02 -8.04 -14.01
CA GLU A 67 30.39 -7.41 -12.74
C GLU A 67 29.25 -7.43 -11.69
N GLY A 68 28.08 -8.01 -12.02
CA GLY A 68 26.98 -8.20 -11.09
C GLY A 68 25.89 -7.11 -11.13
N HIS A 69 25.94 -6.19 -12.09
CA HIS A 69 24.82 -5.28 -12.35
C HIS A 69 23.64 -6.03 -12.96
N THR A 70 22.44 -5.49 -12.79
CA THR A 70 21.21 -6.04 -13.39
C THR A 70 20.70 -5.11 -14.48
N GLU A 71 20.02 -5.65 -15.49
CA GLU A 71 19.37 -4.85 -16.54
C GLU A 71 18.47 -3.76 -15.94
N LYS A 72 17.68 -4.10 -14.91
CA LYS A 72 16.81 -3.15 -14.21
C LYS A 72 17.61 -2.03 -13.53
N GLY A 73 18.71 -2.37 -12.87
CA GLY A 73 19.57 -1.39 -12.20
C GLY A 73 20.22 -0.43 -13.21
N ILE A 74 20.77 -0.97 -14.31
CA ILE A 74 21.38 -0.18 -15.38
C ILE A 74 20.32 0.74 -16.04
N SER A 75 19.15 0.18 -16.36
CA SER A 75 18.04 0.92 -16.97
C SER A 75 17.53 2.04 -16.06
N PHE A 76 17.45 1.78 -14.75
CA PHE A 76 17.13 2.79 -13.75
C PHE A 76 18.18 3.89 -13.69
N SER A 77 19.48 3.57 -13.71
CA SER A 77 20.55 4.58 -13.73
C SER A 77 20.43 5.52 -14.93
N VAL A 78 20.11 4.97 -16.11
CA VAL A 78 19.89 5.76 -17.33
C VAL A 78 18.71 6.71 -17.16
N TRP A 79 17.57 6.22 -16.69
CA TRP A 79 16.40 7.07 -16.43
C TRP A 79 16.66 8.14 -15.36
N ARG A 80 17.40 7.77 -14.30
CA ARG A 80 17.73 8.64 -13.17
C ARG A 80 18.63 9.79 -13.58
N SER A 81 19.59 9.52 -14.46
CA SER A 81 20.58 10.50 -14.92
C SER A 81 20.30 11.03 -16.33
N ARG A 82 19.08 10.85 -16.86
CA ARG A 82 18.72 11.17 -18.26
C ARG A 82 19.05 12.59 -18.69
N ASP A 83 18.80 13.59 -17.83
CA ASP A 83 19.03 15.00 -18.19
C ASP A 83 20.52 15.26 -18.38
N LYS A 84 21.34 14.68 -17.51
CA LYS A 84 22.80 14.72 -17.63
C LYS A 84 23.26 13.95 -18.85
N LEU A 85 22.78 12.74 -19.06
CA LEU A 85 23.20 11.89 -20.19
C LEU A 85 22.82 12.50 -21.54
N ASN A 86 21.63 13.10 -21.64
CA ASN A 86 21.18 13.80 -22.84
C ASN A 86 22.05 15.01 -23.19
N ALA A 87 22.58 15.73 -22.19
CA ALA A 87 23.51 16.84 -22.44
C ALA A 87 24.83 16.40 -23.10
N PHE A 88 25.23 15.14 -22.96
CA PHE A 88 26.48 14.61 -23.49
C PHE A 88 26.28 13.57 -24.61
N CYS A 89 25.07 13.35 -25.11
CA CYS A 89 24.78 12.24 -26.05
C CYS A 89 25.58 12.27 -27.36
N LYS A 90 26.05 13.46 -27.79
CA LYS A 90 26.90 13.66 -28.97
C LYS A 90 28.39 13.89 -28.63
N ASP A 91 28.75 13.86 -27.35
CA ASP A 91 30.11 14.10 -26.87
C ASP A 91 30.92 12.80 -26.86
N LYS A 92 32.20 12.86 -27.20
CA LYS A 92 33.12 11.70 -27.18
C LYS A 92 33.24 11.08 -25.79
N ARG A 93 33.00 11.87 -24.73
CA ARG A 93 33.04 11.46 -23.33
C ARG A 93 31.78 10.72 -22.86
N PHE A 94 30.74 10.65 -23.68
CA PHE A 94 29.44 10.07 -23.33
C PHE A 94 29.56 8.70 -22.65
N MET A 95 30.34 7.79 -23.23
CA MET A 95 30.47 6.41 -22.71
C MET A 95 31.05 6.37 -21.29
N SER A 96 32.06 7.19 -21.01
CA SER A 96 32.65 7.26 -19.67
C SER A 96 31.68 7.88 -18.66
N ILE A 97 30.94 8.92 -19.08
CA ILE A 97 29.92 9.55 -18.23
C ILE A 97 28.78 8.56 -17.94
N LEU A 98 28.33 7.83 -18.96
CA LEU A 98 27.29 6.80 -18.83
C LEU A 98 27.72 5.72 -17.84
N GLU A 99 28.92 5.17 -17.99
CA GLU A 99 29.44 4.16 -17.08
C GLU A 99 29.55 4.68 -15.63
N ASN A 100 30.03 5.90 -15.44
CA ASN A 100 30.11 6.53 -14.11
C ASN A 100 28.73 6.70 -13.47
N GLU A 101 27.73 7.13 -14.25
CA GLU A 101 26.35 7.25 -13.75
C GLU A 101 25.73 5.88 -13.47
N ILE A 102 26.03 4.85 -14.27
CA ILE A 102 25.58 3.49 -14.00
C ILE A 102 26.16 2.98 -12.69
N ASN A 103 27.48 3.09 -12.49
CA ASN A 103 28.15 2.65 -11.26
C ASN A 103 27.67 3.39 -10.00
N LYS A 104 27.21 4.63 -10.16
CA LYS A 104 26.64 5.41 -9.05
C LYS A 104 25.29 4.88 -8.58
N TRP A 105 24.41 4.49 -9.51
CA TRP A 105 22.99 4.21 -9.23
C TRP A 105 22.59 2.74 -9.34
N SER A 106 23.33 1.93 -10.09
CA SER A 106 23.10 0.49 -10.24
C SER A 106 24.04 -0.23 -9.29
N TRP A 107 23.56 -0.63 -8.12
CA TRP A 107 24.37 -1.38 -7.19
C TRP A 107 24.46 -2.85 -7.61
N LYS A 108 25.64 -3.44 -7.44
CA LYS A 108 25.91 -4.86 -7.71
C LYS A 108 25.08 -5.72 -6.76
N LYS A 109 24.79 -6.97 -7.14
CA LYS A 109 23.96 -7.88 -6.31
C LYS A 109 24.51 -8.06 -4.89
N ASP A 110 25.83 -8.10 -4.76
CA ASP A 110 26.52 -8.34 -3.48
C ASP A 110 26.93 -7.04 -2.75
N ASP A 111 26.42 -5.87 -3.18
CA ASP A 111 26.77 -4.58 -2.59
C ASP A 111 26.14 -4.41 -1.19
N PRO A 112 26.93 -4.14 -0.13
CA PRO A 112 26.43 -3.94 1.24
C PRO A 112 25.39 -2.81 1.37
N ARG A 113 25.34 -1.86 0.43
CA ARG A 113 24.33 -0.79 0.39
C ARG A 113 22.91 -1.33 0.30
N TRP A 114 22.70 -2.53 -0.24
CA TRP A 114 21.39 -3.19 -0.22
C TRP A 114 20.86 -3.40 1.19
N THR A 115 21.72 -3.78 2.14
CA THR A 115 21.34 -4.02 3.53
C THR A 115 20.79 -2.75 4.18
N GLU A 116 21.51 -1.63 4.04
CA GLU A 116 21.09 -0.34 4.58
C GLU A 116 19.84 0.19 3.87
N TYR A 117 19.74 0.02 2.55
CA TYR A 117 18.54 0.37 1.80
C TYR A 117 17.30 -0.40 2.28
N TRP A 118 17.41 -1.72 2.47
CA TRP A 118 16.31 -2.52 2.98
C TRP A 118 15.93 -2.15 4.41
N LYS A 119 16.92 -1.85 5.27
CA LYS A 119 16.68 -1.33 6.62
C LYS A 119 15.86 -0.04 6.58
N ARG A 120 16.31 0.97 5.83
CA ARG A 120 15.60 2.26 5.68
C ARG A 120 14.22 2.10 5.05
N LYS A 121 14.09 1.24 4.05
CA LYS A 121 12.80 0.94 3.41
C LYS A 121 11.83 0.28 4.38
N ASN A 122 12.30 -0.67 5.17
CA ASN A 122 11.49 -1.34 6.19
C ASN A 122 11.08 -0.37 7.31
N GLU A 123 11.98 0.51 7.74
CA GLU A 123 11.68 1.59 8.69
C GLU A 123 10.63 2.56 8.13
N ALA A 124 10.77 2.98 6.87
CA ALA A 124 9.79 3.84 6.21
C ALA A 124 8.42 3.16 6.06
N LEU A 125 8.39 1.87 5.71
CA LEU A 125 7.15 1.08 5.67
C LEU A 125 6.52 0.95 7.06
N LYS A 126 7.32 0.75 8.10
CA LYS A 126 6.86 0.73 9.49
C LYS A 126 6.27 2.08 9.89
N ALA A 127 6.92 3.19 9.56
CA ALA A 127 6.43 4.54 9.83
C ALA A 127 5.11 4.83 9.07
N LEU A 128 5.00 4.45 7.80
CA LEU A 128 3.77 4.57 7.02
C LEU A 128 2.63 3.74 7.60
N ARG A 129 2.95 2.53 8.07
CA ARG A 129 1.98 1.66 8.73
C ARG A 129 1.48 2.28 10.04
N ILE A 130 2.39 2.74 10.89
CA ILE A 130 2.05 3.47 12.13
C ILE A 130 1.21 4.71 11.81
N ARG A 131 1.55 5.44 10.75
CA ARG A 131 0.77 6.61 10.31
C ARG A 131 -0.65 6.23 9.92
N LYS A 132 -0.83 5.19 9.10
CA LYS A 132 -2.16 4.68 8.75
C LYS A 132 -2.93 4.19 9.98
N GLU A 133 -2.26 3.53 10.91
CA GLU A 133 -2.85 3.08 12.17
C GLU A 133 -3.31 4.27 13.03
N ILE A 134 -2.53 5.36 13.11
CA ILE A 134 -2.91 6.61 13.79
C ILE A 134 -4.07 7.32 13.07
N ASP A 135 -4.02 7.41 11.74
CA ASP A 135 -5.07 8.06 10.95
C ASP A 135 -6.40 7.27 11.09
N ILE A 136 -6.36 5.93 11.08
CA ILE A 136 -7.53 5.08 11.37
C ILE A 136 -7.99 5.26 12.83
N ALA A 137 -7.08 5.26 13.80
CA ALA A 137 -7.43 5.43 15.21
C ALA A 137 -8.06 6.80 15.52
N SER A 138 -7.65 7.85 14.80
CA SER A 138 -8.25 9.19 14.91
C SER A 138 -9.61 9.30 14.24
N ILE A 139 -9.88 8.51 13.19
CA ILE A 139 -11.23 8.38 12.60
C ILE A 139 -12.19 7.62 13.55
N VAL A 140 -11.68 6.63 14.29
CA VAL A 140 -12.50 5.73 15.14
C VAL A 140 -12.82 6.33 16.53
N LYS A 141 -12.21 7.46 16.94
CA LYS A 141 -12.51 8.11 18.23
C LYS A 141 -12.94 9.57 18.06
N PRO A 142 -14.21 9.88 18.32
CA PRO A 142 -14.47 10.95 19.29
C PRO A 142 -14.80 10.37 20.68
N ASP A 143 -15.67 9.37 20.77
CA ASP A 143 -16.18 8.93 22.07
C ASP A 143 -16.37 7.40 22.18
N ALA A 144 -15.92 6.85 23.31
CA ALA A 144 -16.23 5.52 23.84
C ALA A 144 -15.76 4.28 23.05
N VAL A 145 -14.44 4.00 23.05
CA VAL A 145 -13.94 2.61 22.85
C VAL A 145 -12.81 2.29 23.83
N LYS A 146 -12.98 1.18 24.57
CA LYS A 146 -12.05 0.66 25.58
C LYS A 146 -10.69 0.33 24.95
N GLU A 147 -9.62 0.67 25.65
CA GLU A 147 -8.22 0.63 25.20
C GLU A 147 -7.76 -0.72 24.59
N ASN A 148 -8.38 -1.82 25.02
CA ASN A 148 -8.10 -3.17 24.51
C ASN A 148 -8.63 -3.47 23.10
N ASP A 149 -9.61 -2.71 22.58
CA ASP A 149 -10.14 -2.92 21.22
C ASP A 149 -9.26 -2.24 20.15
N VAL A 150 -8.45 -1.24 20.54
CA VAL A 150 -7.57 -0.47 19.64
C VAL A 150 -6.45 -1.35 19.08
N LEU A 151 -5.87 -2.24 19.88
CA LEU A 151 -4.82 -3.17 19.44
C LEU A 151 -5.33 -4.24 18.46
N ASN A 152 -6.62 -4.59 18.51
CA ASN A 152 -7.22 -5.55 17.58
C ASN A 152 -7.54 -4.93 16.21
N ILE A 153 -7.83 -3.63 16.15
CA ILE A 153 -8.09 -2.89 14.89
C ILE A 153 -6.78 -2.67 14.11
N ILE A 154 -5.65 -2.56 14.82
CA ILE A 154 -4.30 -2.25 14.30
C ILE A 154 -3.68 -3.39 13.44
N SER A 155 -4.35 -4.53 13.28
CA SER A 155 -3.92 -5.57 12.33
C SER A 155 -4.32 -5.24 10.89
N VAL A 156 -3.77 -4.17 10.31
CA VAL A 156 -4.13 -3.67 8.97
C VAL A 156 -3.25 -4.26 7.86
N ASN A 157 -3.16 -5.59 7.80
CA ASN A 157 -2.77 -6.28 6.56
C ASN A 157 -3.99 -7.07 6.07
N PRO A 158 -4.82 -6.50 5.18
CA PRO A 158 -5.99 -7.20 4.68
C PRO A 158 -5.52 -8.41 3.87
N LYS A 159 -5.89 -9.60 4.33
CA LYS A 159 -5.62 -10.86 3.64
C LYS A 159 -6.78 -11.24 2.71
N GLY A 160 -7.89 -10.52 2.78
CA GLY A 160 -9.12 -10.75 2.02
C GLY A 160 -10.19 -9.74 2.40
N TYR A 161 -11.43 -10.21 2.49
CA TYR A 161 -12.61 -9.39 2.76
C TYR A 161 -13.50 -10.02 3.82
N ILE A 162 -14.05 -9.17 4.69
CA ILE A 162 -15.23 -9.50 5.48
C ILE A 162 -16.44 -9.29 4.58
N TYR A 163 -17.25 -10.32 4.41
CA TYR A 163 -18.45 -10.29 3.57
C TYR A 163 -19.72 -10.39 4.42
N PHE A 164 -20.78 -9.75 3.92
CA PHE A 164 -22.13 -9.82 4.47
C PHE A 164 -23.02 -10.39 3.38
N ILE A 165 -23.54 -11.61 3.58
CA ILE A 165 -24.38 -12.31 2.61
C ILE A 165 -25.77 -12.50 3.19
N GLN A 166 -26.80 -12.24 2.39
CA GLN A 166 -28.21 -12.42 2.77
C GLN A 166 -29.00 -12.95 1.57
N GLY A 167 -30.13 -13.62 1.81
CA GLY A 167 -31.09 -13.92 0.75
C GLY A 167 -31.74 -12.64 0.19
N LEU A 168 -32.11 -12.64 -1.09
CA LEU A 168 -32.85 -11.55 -1.72
C LEU A 168 -34.23 -11.34 -1.09
N CYS A 169 -34.85 -12.42 -0.61
CA CYS A 169 -36.09 -12.36 0.16
C CYS A 169 -35.85 -11.99 1.63
N GLY A 170 -34.61 -11.66 2.01
CA GLY A 170 -34.20 -11.29 3.37
C GLY A 170 -33.64 -12.46 4.18
N GLY A 171 -34.03 -12.54 5.45
CA GLY A 171 -33.56 -13.57 6.38
C GLY A 171 -32.25 -13.22 7.09
N ALA A 172 -31.63 -14.22 7.73
CA ALA A 172 -30.41 -14.01 8.50
C ALA A 172 -29.23 -13.60 7.60
N ILE A 173 -28.41 -12.68 8.09
CA ILE A 173 -27.19 -12.22 7.42
C ILE A 173 -26.03 -13.10 7.88
N LYS A 174 -25.34 -13.73 6.93
CA LYS A 174 -24.07 -14.40 7.19
C LYS A 174 -22.94 -13.39 7.12
N ILE A 175 -22.13 -13.33 8.17
CA ILE A 175 -20.94 -12.48 8.23
C ILE A 175 -19.72 -13.37 8.34
N GLY A 176 -18.80 -13.29 7.39
CA GLY A 176 -17.58 -14.09 7.44
C GLY A 176 -16.39 -13.50 6.71
N PHE A 177 -15.21 -14.09 6.88
CA PHE A 177 -13.99 -13.72 6.15
C PHE A 177 -13.72 -14.64 4.95
N SER A 178 -13.25 -14.09 3.83
CA SER A 178 -12.68 -14.85 2.73
C SER A 178 -11.75 -14.02 1.85
N VAL A 179 -10.74 -14.67 1.25
CA VAL A 179 -9.95 -14.07 0.16
C VAL A 179 -10.80 -13.87 -1.11
N ASN A 180 -11.82 -14.71 -1.32
CA ASN A 180 -12.74 -14.63 -2.45
C ASN A 180 -14.19 -14.86 -2.01
N PRO A 181 -14.89 -13.81 -1.54
CA PRO A 181 -16.29 -13.89 -1.11
C PRO A 181 -17.26 -14.42 -2.17
N GLU A 182 -17.03 -14.15 -3.46
CA GLU A 182 -17.91 -14.63 -4.53
C GLU A 182 -17.89 -16.16 -4.65
N LYS A 183 -16.71 -16.78 -4.50
CA LYS A 183 -16.60 -18.24 -4.45
C LYS A 183 -17.35 -18.81 -3.25
N ARG A 184 -17.31 -18.09 -2.11
CA ARG A 184 -18.03 -18.47 -0.88
C ARG A 184 -19.55 -18.32 -1.03
N LEU A 185 -20.02 -17.27 -1.70
CA LEU A 185 -21.42 -17.07 -2.05
C LEU A 185 -21.95 -18.25 -2.87
N LYS A 186 -21.24 -18.63 -3.95
CA LYS A 186 -21.60 -19.79 -4.79
C LYS A 186 -21.65 -21.09 -3.99
N ALA A 187 -20.69 -21.30 -3.09
CA ALA A 187 -20.65 -22.50 -2.25
C ALA A 187 -21.77 -22.51 -1.19
N LEU A 188 -22.22 -21.34 -0.71
CA LEU A 188 -23.31 -21.25 0.25
C LEU A 188 -24.68 -21.44 -0.44
N GLN A 189 -24.79 -20.97 -1.69
CA GLN A 189 -26.01 -21.06 -2.50
C GLN A 189 -26.49 -22.50 -2.70
N THR A 190 -25.58 -23.48 -2.76
CA THR A 190 -25.95 -24.89 -2.98
C THR A 190 -26.78 -25.48 -1.83
N GLY A 191 -26.69 -24.91 -0.63
CA GLY A 191 -27.43 -25.33 0.56
C GLY A 191 -28.43 -24.29 1.06
N TYR A 192 -28.68 -23.23 0.30
CA TYR A 192 -29.62 -22.17 0.68
C TYR A 192 -30.76 -22.06 -0.34
N PRO A 193 -32.03 -22.10 0.10
CA PRO A 193 -33.18 -22.19 -0.82
C PRO A 193 -33.46 -20.90 -1.59
N ASP A 194 -33.10 -19.74 -1.03
CA ASP A 194 -33.27 -18.43 -1.68
C ASP A 194 -31.99 -17.99 -2.40
N THR A 195 -32.12 -17.08 -3.37
CA THR A 195 -30.96 -16.49 -4.05
C THR A 195 -30.20 -15.59 -3.09
N LEU A 196 -28.92 -15.85 -2.91
CA LEU A 196 -28.04 -15.10 -2.03
C LEU A 196 -27.39 -13.92 -2.76
N THR A 197 -27.25 -12.81 -2.06
CA THR A 197 -26.53 -11.61 -2.52
C THR A 197 -25.52 -11.15 -1.48
N ILE A 198 -24.49 -10.43 -1.94
CA ILE A 198 -23.51 -9.77 -1.07
C ILE A 198 -23.97 -8.33 -0.82
N LEU A 199 -24.25 -8.00 0.44
CA LEU A 199 -24.68 -6.67 0.86
C LEU A 199 -23.49 -5.71 1.00
N LEU A 200 -22.36 -6.21 1.48
CA LEU A 200 -21.16 -5.45 1.81
C LEU A 200 -19.91 -6.33 1.78
N MET A 201 -18.79 -5.73 1.34
CA MET A 201 -17.45 -6.29 1.46
C MET A 201 -16.52 -5.23 2.07
N ILE A 202 -15.79 -5.61 3.13
CA ILE A 202 -14.83 -4.74 3.81
C ILE A 202 -13.44 -5.40 3.72
N PRO A 203 -12.42 -4.75 3.15
CA PRO A 203 -11.05 -5.27 3.19
C PRO A 203 -10.60 -5.55 4.63
N GLY A 204 -10.10 -6.75 4.91
CA GLY A 204 -9.77 -7.15 6.28
C GLY A 204 -9.09 -8.52 6.40
N ASN A 205 -9.06 -9.06 7.63
CA ASN A 205 -8.54 -10.38 7.97
C ASN A 205 -9.40 -11.04 9.06
N GLU A 206 -9.02 -12.23 9.54
CA GLU A 206 -9.77 -12.97 10.57
C GLU A 206 -9.92 -12.19 11.89
N SER A 207 -9.01 -11.27 12.21
CA SER A 207 -9.15 -10.41 13.39
C SER A 207 -10.19 -9.33 13.18
N SER A 208 -10.25 -8.72 11.99
CA SER A 208 -11.32 -7.79 11.62
C SER A 208 -12.69 -8.46 11.67
N GLU A 209 -12.79 -9.72 11.24
CA GLU A 209 -14.02 -10.51 11.34
C GLU A 209 -14.52 -10.62 12.78
N ARG A 210 -13.61 -11.00 13.70
CA ARG A 210 -13.93 -11.11 15.13
C ARG A 210 -14.41 -9.80 15.72
N ILE A 211 -13.82 -8.68 15.32
CA ILE A 211 -14.28 -7.35 15.74
C ILE A 211 -15.70 -7.11 15.25
N VAL A 212 -15.98 -7.35 13.96
CA VAL A 212 -17.32 -7.18 13.39
C VAL A 212 -18.34 -8.07 14.11
N HIS A 213 -18.01 -9.34 14.36
CA HIS A 213 -18.87 -10.25 15.12
C HIS A 213 -19.14 -9.76 16.54
N LYS A 214 -18.12 -9.20 17.22
CA LYS A 214 -18.26 -8.62 18.57
C LYS A 214 -19.10 -7.35 18.55
N THR A 215 -18.92 -6.48 17.55
CA THR A 215 -19.72 -5.26 17.39
C THR A 215 -21.20 -5.57 17.18
N LEU A 216 -21.52 -6.66 16.47
CA LEU A 216 -22.88 -7.07 16.15
C LEU A 216 -23.36 -8.25 17.03
N GLU A 217 -22.71 -8.49 18.16
CA GLU A 217 -22.94 -9.67 18.99
C GLU A 217 -24.38 -9.75 19.50
N THR A 218 -25.00 -8.60 19.79
CA THR A 218 -26.40 -8.50 20.23
C THR A 218 -27.40 -9.04 19.21
N ALA A 219 -27.06 -9.02 17.92
CA ALA A 219 -27.88 -9.54 16.83
C ALA A 219 -27.50 -10.97 16.41
N ARG A 220 -26.50 -11.58 17.07
CA ARG A 220 -25.99 -12.89 16.68
C ARG A 220 -27.01 -13.99 16.99
N LEU A 221 -27.34 -14.79 15.97
CA LEU A 221 -28.26 -15.93 16.09
C LEU A 221 -27.48 -17.19 16.46
N LYS A 222 -26.84 -17.83 15.48
CA LYS A 222 -26.06 -19.06 15.66
C LYS A 222 -24.85 -19.07 14.75
N GLY A 223 -23.67 -19.34 15.32
CA GLY A 223 -22.42 -19.36 14.55
C GLY A 223 -22.14 -18.01 13.91
N GLU A 224 -22.07 -17.96 12.58
CA GLU A 224 -21.75 -16.75 11.80
C GLU A 224 -23.02 -16.05 11.25
N TRP A 225 -24.20 -16.39 11.77
CA TRP A 225 -25.48 -15.85 11.31
C TRP A 225 -26.04 -14.80 12.29
N PHE A 226 -26.51 -13.69 11.74
CA PHE A 226 -26.97 -12.51 12.47
C PHE A 226 -28.37 -12.12 12.01
N ARG A 227 -29.17 -11.57 12.93
CA ARG A 227 -30.50 -11.04 12.65
C ARG A 227 -30.34 -9.70 11.90
N PRO A 228 -31.14 -9.45 10.85
CA PRO A 228 -31.11 -8.17 10.13
C PRO A 228 -31.93 -7.10 10.88
N ASP A 229 -31.55 -6.78 12.12
CA ASP A 229 -32.20 -5.69 12.86
C ASP A 229 -31.73 -4.31 12.40
N ASP A 230 -32.42 -3.27 12.82
CA ASP A 230 -32.12 -1.89 12.43
C ASP A 230 -30.66 -1.52 12.75
N PHE A 231 -30.13 -2.01 13.88
CA PHE A 231 -28.74 -1.74 14.26
C PHE A 231 -27.74 -2.35 13.26
N VAL A 232 -27.91 -3.61 12.86
CA VAL A 232 -27.06 -4.27 11.87
C VAL A 232 -27.18 -3.58 10.51
N ILE A 233 -28.40 -3.27 10.08
CA ILE A 233 -28.64 -2.62 8.78
C ILE A 233 -28.05 -1.21 8.72
N GLU A 234 -28.22 -0.41 9.78
CA GLU A 234 -27.60 0.92 9.86
C GLU A 234 -26.07 0.85 9.87
N LYS A 235 -25.48 -0.13 10.58
CA LYS A 235 -24.02 -0.36 10.53
C LYS A 235 -23.53 -0.72 9.13
N ILE A 236 -24.26 -1.57 8.41
CA ILE A 236 -23.93 -1.92 7.02
C ILE A 236 -23.96 -0.65 6.13
N LYS A 237 -24.98 0.20 6.27
CA LYS A 237 -25.08 1.46 5.50
C LYS A 237 -23.95 2.44 5.84
N GLU A 238 -23.64 2.59 7.13
CA GLU A 238 -22.55 3.45 7.63
C GLU A 238 -21.21 3.01 7.03
N TRP A 239 -20.87 1.73 7.14
CA TRP A 239 -19.62 1.18 6.61
C TRP A 239 -19.54 1.25 5.07
N LYS A 240 -20.66 0.99 4.37
CA LYS A 240 -20.74 1.12 2.91
C LYS A 240 -20.48 2.56 2.44
N SER A 241 -21.03 3.54 3.17
CA SER A 241 -20.82 4.96 2.89
C SER A 241 -19.38 5.38 3.15
N GLY A 242 -18.78 4.91 4.25
CA GLY A 242 -17.37 5.15 4.58
C GLY A 242 -16.41 4.62 3.50
N LEU A 243 -16.64 3.41 2.99
CA LEU A 243 -15.83 2.81 1.93
C LEU A 243 -15.90 3.58 0.61
N SER A 244 -17.08 4.07 0.25
CA SER A 244 -17.29 4.83 -1.00
C SER A 244 -16.52 6.16 -1.00
N ARG A 245 -16.28 6.75 0.18
CA ARG A 245 -15.49 7.99 0.35
C ARG A 245 -13.98 7.77 0.27
N ILE A 246 -13.51 6.54 0.51
CA ILE A 246 -12.09 6.17 0.48
C ILE A 246 -11.66 5.72 -0.93
N GLY A 247 -12.59 5.18 -1.72
CA GLY A 247 -12.34 4.74 -3.10
C GLY A 247 -12.52 5.81 -4.19
N GLY A 248 -12.72 7.08 -3.80
CA GLY A 248 -12.90 8.21 -4.72
C GLY A 248 -11.67 9.12 -4.78
N GLU A 249 -10.97 9.01 -5.92
CA GLU A 249 -9.82 9.76 -6.50
C GLU A 249 -8.55 8.91 -6.73
#